data_AF-A0A9P5S3I5-F1
#
_entry.id   AF-A0A9P5S3I5-F1
#
_cell.length_a   1.000
_cell.length_b   1.000
_cell.length_c   1.000
_cell.angle_alpha   90.00
_cell.angle_beta   90.00
_cell.angle_gamma   90.00
#
_symmetry.space_group_name_H-M   'P 1'
#
loop_
_entity.id
_entity.type
_entity.pdbx_description
1 polymer ?
#
loop_
_entity_poly.entity_id
_entity_poly.type
_entity_poly.pdbx_seq_one_letter_code
_entity_poly.pdbx_strand_id
1 'polypeptide(L)'
;MAFKITTLLALATATLLVVVSSHETQVAADTFPQWCICGNNQLTGIVCSQNKGNWDGGSCGIDNQRVFDGFVKVCKNYKQELKCWH
;
A
#
# COMPACT_ATOMS: atom_id res chain seq x y z
N MET A 1 35.01 -57.18 -5.26
CA MET A 1 35.13 -56.80 -3.84
C MET A 1 33.92 -55.97 -3.48
N ALA A 2 33.20 -56.45 -2.48
CA ALA A 2 31.92 -55.97 -2.00
C ALA A 2 32.07 -54.77 -1.04
N PHE A 3 31.10 -53.86 -1.14
CA PHE A 3 30.50 -53.05 -0.07
C PHE A 3 31.39 -52.33 0.97
N LYS A 4 31.45 -50.99 0.85
CA LYS A 4 31.26 -49.99 1.93
C LYS A 4 30.63 -48.75 1.28
N ILE A 5 29.32 -48.68 1.07
CA ILE A 5 28.26 -48.26 2.00
C ILE A 5 28.63 -47.01 2.80
N THR A 6 27.84 -45.96 2.54
CA THR A 6 27.46 -44.85 3.43
C THR A 6 28.58 -43.96 3.95
N THR A 7 28.67 -42.71 3.45
CA THR A 7 29.03 -41.53 4.28
C THR A 7 29.15 -40.21 3.50
N LEU A 8 28.78 -40.13 2.23
CA LEU A 8 28.83 -38.83 1.51
C LEU A 8 27.44 -38.44 0.98
N LEU A 9 26.42 -38.73 1.79
CA LEU A 9 25.04 -38.26 1.61
C LEU A 9 24.75 -37.19 2.65
N ALA A 10 25.46 -36.07 2.62
CA ALA A 10 25.11 -34.83 3.32
C ALA A 10 26.06 -33.72 2.82
N LEU A 11 25.58 -32.48 2.75
CA LEU A 11 26.32 -31.26 2.36
C LEU A 11 26.40 -30.95 0.86
N ALA A 12 25.26 -30.74 0.19
CA ALA A 12 25.23 -29.79 -0.93
C ALA A 12 23.85 -29.17 -1.22
N THR A 13 22.83 -29.41 -0.37
CA THR A 13 21.48 -28.86 -0.54
C THR A 13 21.24 -27.74 0.46
N ALA A 14 21.90 -26.58 0.33
CA ALA A 14 21.66 -25.44 1.23
C ALA A 14 22.06 -24.05 0.69
N THR A 15 22.07 -23.80 -0.62
CA THR A 15 22.48 -22.47 -1.14
C THR A 15 21.59 -21.91 -2.25
N LEU A 16 20.29 -22.24 -2.27
CA LEU A 16 19.33 -21.66 -3.22
C LEU A 16 18.06 -21.15 -2.50
N LEU A 17 18.23 -20.48 -1.36
CA LEU A 17 17.16 -19.82 -0.61
C LEU A 17 17.56 -18.39 -0.22
N VAL A 18 18.01 -17.57 -1.18
CA VAL A 18 18.14 -16.12 -0.98
C VAL A 18 17.76 -15.36 -2.27
N VAL A 19 16.60 -15.66 -2.84
CA VAL A 19 15.98 -14.78 -3.86
C VAL A 19 14.50 -14.61 -3.55
N VAL A 20 14.18 -14.34 -2.29
CA VAL A 20 12.85 -13.83 -1.90
C VAL A 20 13.08 -12.83 -0.78
N SER A 21 13.49 -11.60 -1.11
CA SER A 21 13.19 -10.41 -0.29
C SER A 21 13.79 -9.16 -0.92
N SER A 22 13.23 -8.70 -2.05
CA SER A 22 13.47 -7.33 -2.52
C SER A 22 12.28 -6.76 -3.29
N HIS A 23 11.06 -7.23 -3.01
CA HIS A 23 9.91 -6.33 -3.14
C HIS A 23 9.67 -5.74 -1.76
N GLU A 24 10.65 -4.94 -1.32
CA GLU A 24 10.33 -3.78 -0.50
C GLU A 24 9.45 -2.92 -1.40
N THR A 25 8.16 -3.24 -1.42
CA THR A 25 7.15 -2.30 -1.86
C THR A 25 7.35 -1.16 -0.89
N GLN A 26 8.07 -0.14 -1.36
CA GLN A 26 8.27 1.10 -0.65
C GLN A 26 6.85 1.57 -0.34
N VAL A 27 6.38 1.28 0.88
CA VAL A 27 5.33 2.04 1.51
C VAL A 27 6.01 3.38 1.70
N ALA A 28 6.01 4.20 0.65
CA ALA A 28 6.32 5.60 0.76
C ALA A 28 5.45 6.04 1.92
N ALA A 29 6.09 6.40 3.04
CA ALA A 29 5.36 6.97 4.16
C ALA A 29 4.56 8.11 3.54
N ASP A 30 3.23 7.95 3.50
CA ASP A 30 2.35 8.89 2.83
C ASP A 30 2.72 10.27 3.40
N THR A 31 3.26 11.14 2.53
CA THR A 31 3.76 12.42 2.99
C THR A 31 2.54 13.31 3.15
N PHE A 32 2.31 13.82 4.36
CA PHE A 32 1.18 14.66 4.67
C PHE A 32 1.64 16.13 4.82
N PRO A 33 0.82 17.12 4.43
CA PRO A 33 -0.51 16.97 3.87
C PRO A 33 -0.51 16.50 2.40
N GLN A 34 -1.54 15.77 2.00
CA GLN A 34 -1.79 15.36 0.62
C GLN A 34 -3.20 15.77 0.18
N TRP A 35 -3.37 16.04 -1.11
CA TRP A 35 -4.65 16.40 -1.72
C TRP A 35 -5.18 15.22 -2.52
N CYS A 36 -6.43 14.83 -2.27
CA CYS A 36 -7.06 13.68 -2.91
C CYS A 36 -8.41 14.01 -3.56
N ILE A 37 -8.70 13.33 -4.68
CA ILE A 37 -9.99 13.30 -5.37
C ILE A 37 -10.51 11.87 -5.39
N CYS A 38 -11.82 11.74 -5.17
CA CYS A 38 -12.57 10.50 -5.31
C CYS A 38 -13.66 10.65 -6.40
N GLY A 39 -13.36 10.18 -7.61
CA GLY A 39 -14.25 10.28 -8.76
C GLY A 39 -14.46 11.72 -9.24
N ASN A 40 -15.43 12.42 -8.65
CA ASN A 40 -15.78 13.81 -9.00
C ASN A 40 -15.80 14.73 -7.77
N ASN A 41 -15.88 16.04 -7.98
CA ASN A 41 -15.80 17.03 -6.90
C ASN A 41 -16.95 16.88 -5.89
N GLN A 42 -18.16 16.55 -6.33
CA GLN A 42 -19.32 16.40 -5.45
C GLN A 42 -19.12 15.24 -4.46
N LEU A 43 -18.71 14.07 -4.97
CA LEU A 43 -18.41 12.93 -4.10
C LEU A 43 -17.18 13.20 -3.24
N THR A 44 -16.13 13.78 -3.81
CA THR A 44 -14.92 14.13 -3.07
C THR A 44 -15.26 15.03 -1.88
N GLY A 45 -16.08 16.05 -2.05
CA GLY A 45 -16.52 16.92 -0.95
C GLY A 45 -17.31 16.18 0.13
N ILE A 46 -18.21 15.26 -0.26
CA ILE A 46 -18.96 14.42 0.68
C ILE A 46 -18.01 13.54 1.49
N VAL A 47 -17.11 12.81 0.81
CA VAL A 47 -16.18 11.88 1.46
C VAL A 47 -15.18 12.63 2.33
N CYS A 48 -14.72 13.81 1.88
CA CYS A 48 -13.84 14.68 2.64
C CYS A 48 -14.47 15.14 3.96
N SER A 49 -15.71 15.62 3.89
CA SER A 49 -16.48 16.09 5.05
C SER A 49 -16.72 14.96 6.06
N GLN A 50 -16.99 13.73 5.59
CA GLN A 50 -17.19 12.57 6.45
C GLN A 50 -15.92 12.15 7.20
N ASN A 51 -14.74 12.32 6.58
CA ASN A 51 -13.47 11.90 7.15
C ASN A 51 -12.70 13.03 7.84
N LYS A 52 -13.32 14.21 8.02
CA LYS A 52 -12.71 15.40 8.64
C LYS A 52 -11.45 15.90 7.90
N GLY A 53 -11.45 15.79 6.57
CA GLY A 53 -10.43 16.43 5.73
C GLY A 53 -10.75 17.90 5.46
N ASN A 54 -9.78 18.63 4.90
CA ASN A 54 -9.89 20.04 4.55
C ASN A 54 -10.37 20.18 3.10
N TRP A 55 -11.64 20.54 2.90
CA TRP A 55 -12.21 20.73 1.56
C TRP A 55 -11.86 22.11 0.99
N ASP A 56 -11.24 22.17 -0.20
CA ASP A 56 -10.86 23.43 -0.88
C ASP A 56 -11.82 23.87 -2.00
N GLY A 57 -12.83 23.05 -2.33
CA GLY A 57 -13.75 23.28 -3.45
C GLY A 57 -13.56 22.37 -4.66
N GLY A 58 -12.50 21.57 -4.70
CA GLY A 58 -12.25 20.57 -5.76
C GLY A 58 -11.55 19.29 -5.29
N SER A 59 -10.83 19.36 -4.19
CA SER A 59 -10.03 18.28 -3.63
C SER A 59 -10.08 18.26 -2.09
N CYS A 60 -9.76 17.11 -1.52
CA CYS A 60 -9.71 16.92 -0.08
C CYS A 60 -8.28 16.96 0.42
N GLY A 61 -7.94 17.96 1.23
CA GLY A 61 -6.69 18.03 1.97
C GLY A 61 -6.70 17.06 3.15
N ILE A 62 -5.73 16.18 3.20
CA ILE A 62 -5.60 15.11 4.18
C ILE A 62 -4.28 15.30 4.91
N ASP A 63 -4.34 15.51 6.23
CA ASP A 63 -3.17 15.88 7.04
C ASP A 63 -2.56 14.70 7.81
N ASN A 64 -3.16 13.52 7.75
CA ASN A 64 -2.67 12.33 8.45
C ASN A 64 -3.22 11.02 7.87
N GLN A 65 -2.54 9.92 8.19
CA GLN A 65 -2.87 8.57 7.70
C GLN A 65 -4.29 8.12 8.04
N ARG A 66 -4.80 8.45 9.24
CA ARG A 66 -6.13 7.99 9.66
C ARG A 66 -7.22 8.57 8.75
N VAL A 67 -7.11 9.85 8.40
CA VAL A 67 -8.05 10.51 7.49
C VAL A 67 -7.90 9.95 6.08
N PHE A 68 -6.67 9.67 5.64
CA PHE A 68 -6.39 9.03 4.36
C PHE A 68 -7.05 7.66 4.24
N ASP A 69 -6.82 6.76 5.20
CA ASP A 69 -7.37 5.40 5.19
C ASP A 69 -8.91 5.42 5.15
N GLY A 70 -9.53 6.34 5.91
CA GLY A 70 -10.96 6.56 5.90
C GLY A 70 -11.46 7.05 4.53
N PHE A 71 -10.80 8.05 3.95
CA PHE A 71 -11.11 8.59 2.63
C PHE A 71 -11.01 7.51 1.54
N VAL A 72 -9.91 6.76 1.52
CA VAL A 72 -9.66 5.66 0.55
C VAL A 72 -10.70 4.56 0.70
N LYS A 73 -11.01 4.14 1.94
CA LYS A 73 -12.01 3.10 2.19
C LYS A 73 -13.38 3.50 1.66
N VAL A 74 -13.83 4.72 1.95
CA VAL A 74 -15.11 5.22 1.46
C VAL A 74 -15.08 5.34 -0.06
N CYS A 75 -14.00 5.87 -0.64
CA CYS A 75 -13.87 6.00 -2.09
C CYS A 75 -13.95 4.66 -2.83
N LYS A 76 -13.26 3.63 -2.31
CA LYS A 76 -13.33 2.25 -2.82
C LYS A 76 -14.73 1.65 -2.71
N ASN A 77 -15.48 1.95 -1.64
CA ASN A 77 -16.87 1.49 -1.50
C ASN A 77 -17.78 2.09 -2.57
N TYR A 78 -17.54 3.33 -3.00
CA TYR A 78 -18.23 3.95 -4.13
C TYR A 78 -17.70 3.50 -5.51
N LYS A 79 -16.72 2.60 -5.55
CA LYS A 79 -16.06 2.09 -6.76
C LYS A 79 -15.55 3.21 -7.69
N GLN A 80 -15.08 4.30 -7.09
CA GLN A 80 -14.55 5.45 -7.84
C GLN A 80 -13.04 5.40 -7.96
N GLU A 81 -12.53 6.14 -8.93
CA GLU A 81 -11.10 6.36 -9.10
C GLU A 81 -10.57 7.29 -8.00
N LEU A 82 -9.49 6.86 -7.35
CA LEU A 82 -8.77 7.65 -6.35
C LEU A 82 -7.54 8.28 -7.01
N LYS A 83 -7.40 9.60 -6.88
CA LYS A 83 -6.21 10.35 -7.33
C LYS A 83 -5.70 11.22 -6.20
N CYS A 84 -4.43 11.12 -5.85
CA CYS A 84 -3.81 11.91 -4.80
C CYS A 84 -2.48 12.50 -5.25
N TRP A 85 -2.14 13.68 -4.72
CA TRP A 85 -0.88 14.39 -4.96
C TRP A 85 -0.48 15.22 -3.72
N HIS A 86 0.72 15.79 -3.73
CA HIS A 86 1.23 16.68 -2.67
C HIS A 86 1.10 18.14 -3.11
#